data_AF-A0A965U7E8-F1
#
_entry.id   AF-A0A965U7E8-F1
#
_cell.length_a   1.000
_cell.length_b   1.000
_cell.length_c   1.000
_cell.angle_alpha   90.00
_cell.angle_beta   90.00
_cell.angle_gamma   90.00
#
_symmetry.space_group_name_H-M   'P 1'
#
loop_
_entity.id
_entity.type
_entity.pdbx_description
1 polymer ?
#
loop_
_entity_poly.entity_id
_entity_poly.type
_entity_poly.pdbx_seq_one_letter_code
_entity_poly.pdbx_strand_id
1 'polypeptide(L)'
;MNKRILVLGDMGSIWSKLFIDNVLLHEGDEVVLYPLWGVEDPFASFYADNHVTVYRDSHRLPLIGKIPKLRLWVRNRLNLRDLRAMGPFDVIQTNYLVPKSLFLSRGLKTESNRWVCSFWGSDLLRASDHTLRVCARLMKRADKITLHKQEMQERFERAAGTALSPKIVQLRCGIIGLDALEKAKTQTTPARCKEHFGIALNTLAVAVGYSAGEEHRHLPIVKELSKLPDGILRRLTLVFQMNYGGHREGYVQEVAKEAGKLPCQSVFVEKFLEPDELALLRMACDAFILSNPTDAYAGALQENLFAGTIALIPKWLRYPQLDELGVDYVSYD
;
A
#
# COMPACT_ATOMS: atom_id res chain seq x y z
N MET A 1 -13.94 -21.92 16.90
CA MET A 1 -13.76 -22.94 15.85
C MET A 1 -12.64 -22.44 14.98
N ASN A 2 -11.52 -23.14 15.00
CA ASN A 2 -10.31 -22.78 14.28
C ASN A 2 -10.58 -22.85 12.78
N LYS A 3 -10.21 -21.81 12.04
CA LYS A 3 -10.40 -21.69 10.60
C LYS A 3 -9.08 -21.87 9.88
N ARG A 4 -9.14 -22.49 8.71
CA ARG A 4 -8.04 -22.49 7.74
C ARG A 4 -8.27 -21.43 6.68
N ILE A 5 -7.39 -20.45 6.61
CA ILE A 5 -7.54 -19.23 5.81
C ILE A 5 -6.47 -19.21 4.73
N LEU A 6 -6.90 -19.20 3.46
CA LEU A 6 -6.00 -18.94 2.33
C LEU A 6 -6.00 -17.45 2.00
N VAL A 7 -4.83 -16.82 2.06
CA VAL A 7 -4.61 -15.43 1.64
C VAL A 7 -3.85 -15.44 0.32
N LEU A 8 -4.42 -14.84 -0.73
CA LEU A 8 -3.68 -14.51 -1.94
C LEU A 8 -3.26 -13.05 -1.85
N GLY A 9 -2.00 -12.81 -1.50
CA GLY A 9 -1.47 -11.49 -1.19
C GLY A 9 -0.03 -11.32 -1.63
N ASP A 10 0.55 -10.16 -1.35
CA ASP A 10 1.95 -9.89 -1.65
C ASP A 10 2.78 -10.08 -0.39
N MET A 11 3.60 -11.13 -0.37
CA MET A 11 4.48 -11.46 0.76
C MET A 11 5.53 -10.37 1.06
N GLY A 12 5.87 -9.55 0.07
CA GLY A 12 6.77 -8.41 0.26
C GLY A 12 6.05 -7.14 0.75
N SER A 13 4.72 -7.16 0.85
CA SER A 13 3.95 -5.98 1.19
C SER A 13 3.69 -5.87 2.69
N ILE A 14 4.07 -4.74 3.27
CA ILE A 14 3.74 -4.38 4.66
C ILE A 14 2.24 -4.47 4.92
N TRP A 15 1.41 -4.10 3.95
CA TRP A 15 -0.05 -4.17 4.08
C TRP A 15 -0.56 -5.61 4.20
N SER A 16 0.07 -6.58 3.53
CA SER A 16 -0.27 -7.99 3.69
C SER A 16 0.19 -8.52 5.06
N LYS A 17 1.39 -8.15 5.51
CA LYS A 17 1.87 -8.46 6.87
C LYS A 17 0.86 -7.95 7.91
N LEU A 18 0.56 -6.65 7.89
CA LEU A 18 -0.32 -6.01 8.88
C LEU A 18 -1.75 -6.56 8.85
N PHE A 19 -2.27 -6.89 7.67
CA PHE A 19 -3.57 -7.52 7.56
C PHE A 19 -3.58 -8.92 8.19
N ILE A 20 -2.56 -9.74 7.93
CA ILE A 20 -2.43 -11.05 8.56
C ILE A 20 -2.34 -10.89 10.08
N ASP A 21 -1.44 -10.03 10.54
CA ASP A 21 -1.13 -9.73 11.94
C ASP A 21 -2.37 -9.29 12.74
N ASN A 22 -3.08 -8.28 12.24
CA ASN A 22 -4.13 -7.61 13.00
C ASN A 22 -5.55 -8.13 12.71
N VAL A 23 -5.74 -8.93 11.65
CA VAL A 23 -7.08 -9.35 11.20
C VAL A 23 -7.24 -10.87 11.11
N LEU A 24 -6.18 -11.62 10.79
CA LEU A 24 -6.31 -13.05 10.49
C LEU A 24 -5.68 -13.96 11.55
N LEU A 25 -4.64 -13.50 12.25
CA LEU A 25 -4.01 -14.27 13.32
C LEU A 25 -4.86 -14.18 14.59
N HIS A 26 -5.88 -15.03 14.65
CA HIS A 26 -6.61 -15.34 15.88
C HIS A 26 -6.13 -16.67 16.45
N GLU A 27 -6.27 -16.86 17.77
CA GLU A 27 -5.82 -18.07 18.44
C GLU A 27 -6.45 -19.32 17.81
N GLY A 28 -5.58 -20.19 17.27
CA GLY A 28 -5.96 -21.47 16.66
C GLY A 28 -6.23 -21.43 15.15
N ASP A 29 -6.34 -20.27 14.50
CA ASP A 29 -6.53 -20.19 13.04
C ASP A 29 -5.22 -20.52 12.30
N GLU A 30 -5.33 -21.22 11.17
CA GLU A 30 -4.19 -21.56 10.31
C GLU A 30 -4.21 -20.69 9.05
N VAL A 31 -3.13 -19.92 8.82
CA VAL A 31 -3.02 -19.03 7.67
C VAL A 31 -2.05 -19.60 6.64
N VAL A 32 -2.53 -19.72 5.40
CA VAL A 32 -1.72 -20.05 4.22
C VAL A 32 -1.61 -18.82 3.33
N LEU A 33 -0.40 -18.34 3.07
CA LEU A 33 -0.14 -17.20 2.19
C LEU A 33 0.34 -17.66 0.81
N TYR A 34 -0.43 -17.38 -0.24
CA TYR A 34 -0.01 -17.52 -1.62
C TYR A 34 0.56 -16.19 -2.13
N PRO A 35 1.87 -16.13 -2.45
CA PRO A 35 2.49 -14.91 -2.94
C PRO A 35 2.05 -14.63 -4.38
N LEU A 36 1.50 -13.44 -4.58
CA LEU A 36 1.10 -12.98 -5.90
C LEU A 36 2.35 -12.68 -6.75
N TRP A 37 3.25 -11.88 -6.19
CA TRP A 37 4.44 -11.27 -6.81
C TRP A 37 5.72 -11.76 -6.14
N GLY A 38 6.83 -11.62 -6.87
CA GLY A 38 8.19 -11.63 -6.33
C GLY A 38 8.66 -12.89 -5.60
N VAL A 39 9.92 -12.85 -5.17
CA VAL A 39 10.59 -13.87 -4.35
C VAL A 39 11.11 -13.26 -3.05
N GLU A 40 11.14 -11.93 -2.95
CA GLU A 40 11.65 -11.21 -1.80
C GLU A 40 10.69 -11.33 -0.63
N ASP A 41 11.25 -11.76 0.50
CA ASP A 41 10.52 -12.03 1.74
C ASP A 41 11.11 -11.20 2.89
N PRO A 42 10.94 -9.87 2.87
CA PRO A 42 11.43 -9.02 3.95
C PRO A 42 10.78 -9.37 5.31
N PHE A 43 9.65 -10.09 5.29
CA PHE A 43 8.88 -10.47 6.48
C PHE A 43 8.96 -11.98 6.77
N ALA A 44 9.99 -12.69 6.28
CA ALA A 44 10.15 -14.13 6.45
C ALA A 44 10.12 -14.57 7.93
N SER A 45 10.79 -13.81 8.82
CA SER A 45 10.80 -14.07 10.26
C SER A 45 9.40 -13.94 10.85
N PHE A 46 8.67 -12.86 10.53
CA PHE A 46 7.29 -12.67 10.96
C PHE A 46 6.40 -13.85 10.55
N TYR A 47 6.50 -14.32 9.29
CA TYR A 47 5.70 -15.45 8.85
C TYR A 47 6.07 -16.75 9.57
N ALA A 48 7.36 -17.00 9.82
CA ALA A 48 7.82 -18.18 10.55
C ALA A 48 7.39 -18.16 12.03
N ASP A 49 7.60 -17.03 12.71
CA ASP A 49 7.30 -16.85 14.14
C ASP A 49 5.79 -16.95 14.43
N ASN A 50 4.96 -16.58 13.46
CA ASN A 50 3.50 -16.66 13.56
C ASN A 50 2.89 -17.91 12.89
N HIS A 51 3.72 -18.90 12.56
CA HIS A 51 3.28 -20.16 11.94
C HIS A 51 2.45 -19.99 10.65
N VAL A 52 2.71 -18.93 9.87
CA VAL A 52 2.07 -18.68 8.58
C VAL A 52 2.74 -19.54 7.51
N THR A 53 1.96 -20.39 6.84
CA THR A 53 2.48 -21.24 5.76
C THR A 53 2.56 -20.46 4.45
N VAL A 54 3.77 -20.10 4.03
CA VAL A 54 3.99 -19.42 2.73
C VAL A 54 4.13 -20.44 1.60
N TYR A 55 3.20 -20.42 0.64
CA TYR A 55 3.24 -21.29 -0.54
C TYR A 55 4.43 -20.93 -1.44
N ARG A 56 5.19 -21.95 -1.84
CA ARG A 56 6.32 -21.81 -2.77
C ARG A 56 6.08 -22.64 -4.04
N ASP A 57 5.99 -21.97 -5.18
CA ASP A 57 5.84 -22.62 -6.50
C ASP A 57 7.14 -23.37 -6.85
N SER A 58 7.09 -24.70 -6.81
CA SER A 58 8.22 -25.58 -7.13
C SER A 58 8.23 -26.06 -8.61
N HIS A 59 7.22 -25.69 -9.41
CA HIS A 59 7.03 -26.25 -10.74
C HIS A 59 8.06 -25.77 -11.76
N ARG A 60 8.87 -26.70 -12.28
CA ARG A 60 9.76 -26.48 -13.43
C ARG A 60 9.03 -26.85 -14.73
N LEU A 61 8.94 -25.91 -15.67
CA LEU A 61 8.25 -26.08 -16.96
C LEU A 61 9.21 -25.90 -18.16
N PRO A 62 10.25 -26.74 -18.32
CA PRO A 62 11.29 -26.54 -19.33
C PRO A 62 10.76 -26.69 -20.77
N LEU A 63 9.87 -27.66 -21.03
CA LEU A 63 9.39 -27.99 -22.38
C LEU A 63 8.38 -26.97 -22.96
N ILE A 64 7.68 -26.22 -22.10
CA ILE A 64 6.67 -25.21 -22.47
C ILE A 64 7.26 -23.79 -22.39
N GLY A 65 8.57 -23.68 -22.11
CA GLY A 65 9.28 -22.43 -21.88
C GLY A 65 9.22 -21.42 -23.03
N LYS A 66 8.98 -21.89 -24.26
CA LYS A 66 8.99 -21.06 -25.48
C LYS A 66 7.64 -20.39 -25.81
N ILE A 67 6.55 -20.73 -25.12
CA ILE A 67 5.23 -20.12 -25.32
C ILE A 67 4.75 -19.47 -24.01
N PRO A 68 5.03 -18.17 -23.79
CA PRO A 68 4.78 -17.50 -22.50
C PRO A 68 3.34 -17.61 -22.00
N LYS A 69 2.34 -17.48 -22.87
CA LYS A 69 0.92 -17.56 -22.50
C LYS A 69 0.51 -18.96 -22.05
N LEU A 70 0.96 -20.00 -22.75
CA LEU A 70 0.65 -21.40 -22.40
C LEU A 70 1.35 -21.78 -21.09
N ARG A 71 2.61 -21.38 -20.92
CA ARG A 71 3.35 -21.58 -19.67
C ARG A 71 2.63 -20.97 -18.47
N LEU A 72 2.13 -19.75 -18.59
CA LEU A 72 1.37 -19.09 -17.52
C LEU A 72 0.10 -19.87 -17.17
N TRP A 73 -0.64 -20.34 -18.16
CA TRP A 73 -1.85 -21.15 -17.96
C TRP A 73 -1.57 -22.47 -17.25
N VAL A 74 -0.55 -23.22 -17.72
CA VAL A 74 -0.15 -24.50 -17.11
C VAL A 74 0.28 -24.28 -15.66
N ARG A 75 1.12 -23.26 -15.41
CA ARG A 75 1.57 -22.92 -14.06
C ARG A 75 0.40 -22.57 -13.13
N ASN A 76 -0.55 -21.75 -13.59
CA ASN A 76 -1.73 -21.42 -12.79
C ASN A 76 -2.60 -22.66 -12.48
N ARG A 77 -2.69 -23.63 -13.40
CA ARG A 77 -3.42 -24.89 -13.17
C ARG A 77 -2.72 -25.79 -12.15
N LEU A 78 -1.40 -25.85 -12.22
CA LEU A 78 -0.57 -26.60 -11.27
C LEU A 78 -0.66 -25.98 -9.85
N ASN A 79 -0.50 -24.66 -9.75
CA ASN A 79 -0.67 -23.96 -8.47
C ASN A 79 -2.08 -24.13 -7.90
N LEU A 80 -3.12 -24.13 -8.74
CA LEU A 80 -4.49 -24.43 -8.29
C LEU A 80 -4.62 -25.86 -7.75
N ARG A 81 -3.95 -26.84 -8.37
CA ARG A 81 -3.97 -28.24 -7.90
C ARG A 81 -3.31 -28.34 -6.52
N ASP A 82 -2.15 -27.71 -6.36
CA ASP A 82 -1.41 -27.76 -5.10
C ASP A 82 -2.18 -27.05 -3.98
N LEU A 83 -2.77 -25.89 -4.26
CA LEU A 83 -3.66 -25.20 -3.31
C LEU A 83 -4.87 -26.05 -2.93
N ARG A 84 -5.44 -26.84 -3.85
CA ARG A 84 -6.52 -27.79 -3.50
C ARG A 84 -6.06 -28.88 -2.54
N ALA A 85 -4.83 -29.36 -2.70
CA ALA A 85 -4.24 -30.36 -1.82
C ALA A 85 -3.92 -29.79 -0.42
N MET A 86 -3.65 -28.48 -0.33
CA MET A 86 -3.48 -27.77 0.94
C MET A 86 -4.81 -27.43 1.63
N GLY A 87 -5.95 -27.59 0.97
CA GLY A 87 -7.27 -27.36 1.59
C GLY A 87 -7.75 -28.51 2.48
N PRO A 88 -9.04 -28.52 2.88
CA PRO A 88 -10.04 -27.49 2.60
C PRO A 88 -9.73 -26.18 3.34
N PHE A 89 -10.10 -25.06 2.72
CA PHE A 89 -10.05 -23.73 3.35
C PHE A 89 -11.46 -23.31 3.74
N ASP A 90 -11.63 -22.75 4.93
CA ASP A 90 -12.88 -22.15 5.40
C ASP A 90 -13.07 -20.75 4.80
N VAL A 91 -11.96 -20.03 4.63
CA VAL A 91 -11.95 -18.68 4.06
C VAL A 91 -10.87 -18.57 2.98
N ILE A 92 -11.24 -17.97 1.86
CA ILE A 92 -10.32 -17.53 0.81
C ILE A 92 -10.37 -16.01 0.78
N GLN A 93 -9.28 -15.37 1.14
CA GLN A 93 -9.09 -13.93 1.10
C GLN A 93 -8.21 -13.58 -0.10
N THR A 94 -8.75 -12.87 -1.09
CA THR A 94 -7.97 -12.37 -2.23
C THR A 94 -7.69 -10.90 -2.06
N ASN A 95 -6.41 -10.52 -1.93
CA ASN A 95 -5.94 -9.14 -1.93
C ASN A 95 -5.37 -8.78 -3.32
N TYR A 96 -5.17 -7.49 -3.59
CA TYR A 96 -4.62 -6.94 -4.84
C TYR A 96 -5.23 -7.57 -6.09
N LEU A 97 -6.49 -7.24 -6.36
CA LEU A 97 -7.32 -8.05 -7.25
C LEU A 97 -6.87 -7.99 -8.71
N VAL A 98 -6.28 -9.10 -9.15
CA VAL A 98 -5.84 -9.31 -10.54
C VAL A 98 -6.48 -10.56 -11.13
N PRO A 99 -6.52 -10.70 -12.48
CA PRO A 99 -7.08 -11.89 -13.10
C PRO A 99 -6.45 -13.22 -12.63
N LYS A 100 -5.14 -13.25 -12.36
CA LYS A 100 -4.42 -14.44 -11.88
C LYS A 100 -4.92 -14.91 -10.51
N SER A 101 -4.98 -14.00 -9.52
CA SER A 101 -5.40 -14.32 -8.15
C SER A 101 -6.86 -14.74 -8.11
N LEU A 102 -7.72 -13.99 -8.80
CA LEU A 102 -9.14 -14.28 -8.91
C LEU A 102 -9.43 -15.62 -9.62
N PHE A 103 -8.63 -16.00 -10.61
CA PHE A 103 -8.74 -17.32 -11.25
C PHE A 103 -8.48 -18.46 -10.26
N LEU A 104 -7.41 -18.35 -9.46
CA LEU A 104 -7.06 -19.35 -8.45
C LEU A 104 -8.17 -19.44 -7.39
N SER A 105 -8.56 -18.31 -6.80
CA SER A 105 -9.60 -18.27 -5.77
C SER A 105 -10.95 -18.78 -6.26
N ARG A 106 -11.36 -18.41 -7.48
CA ARG A 106 -12.59 -18.94 -8.09
C ARG A 106 -12.53 -20.47 -8.27
N GLY A 107 -11.36 -21.01 -8.58
CA GLY A 107 -11.13 -22.45 -8.72
C GLY A 107 -11.15 -23.23 -7.39
N LEU A 108 -11.00 -22.54 -6.27
CA LEU A 108 -11.04 -23.06 -4.90
C LEU A 108 -12.39 -22.81 -4.20
N LYS A 109 -13.22 -21.89 -4.72
CA LYS A 109 -14.54 -21.58 -4.18
C LYS A 109 -15.48 -22.79 -4.26
N THR A 110 -15.99 -23.21 -3.10
CA THR A 110 -17.01 -24.24 -2.91
C THR A 110 -18.19 -23.65 -2.13
N GLU A 111 -19.26 -24.42 -1.88
CA GLU A 111 -20.37 -23.96 -1.04
C GLU A 111 -20.01 -23.95 0.46
N SER A 112 -18.98 -24.71 0.87
CA SER A 112 -18.56 -24.83 2.27
C SER A 112 -17.59 -23.74 2.74
N ASN A 113 -17.10 -22.89 1.83
CA ASN A 113 -16.14 -21.83 2.17
C ASN A 113 -16.62 -20.44 1.81
N ARG A 114 -16.03 -19.42 2.45
CA ARG A 114 -16.28 -18.01 2.15
C ARG A 114 -15.16 -17.44 1.31
N TRP A 115 -15.50 -16.70 0.26
CA TRP A 115 -14.53 -16.01 -0.58
C TRP A 115 -14.76 -14.50 -0.52
N VAL A 116 -13.76 -13.80 0.00
CA VAL A 116 -13.74 -12.34 0.11
C VAL A 116 -12.68 -11.79 -0.83
N CYS A 117 -13.07 -10.78 -1.61
CA CYS A 117 -12.20 -10.09 -2.56
C CYS A 117 -11.98 -8.65 -2.09
N SER A 118 -10.74 -8.25 -1.83
CA SER A 118 -10.43 -6.94 -1.29
C SER A 118 -9.57 -6.13 -2.25
N PHE A 119 -10.12 -5.01 -2.74
CA PHE A 119 -9.32 -3.99 -3.40
C PHE A 119 -8.70 -3.07 -2.34
N TRP A 120 -7.43 -2.72 -2.55
CA TRP A 120 -6.64 -1.91 -1.61
C TRP A 120 -6.46 -0.45 -2.05
N GLY A 121 -6.85 -0.14 -3.30
CA GLY A 121 -6.81 1.22 -3.82
C GLY A 121 -6.23 1.25 -5.21
N SER A 122 -4.90 1.25 -5.31
CA SER A 122 -4.18 1.37 -6.60
C SER A 122 -4.51 0.22 -7.56
N ASP A 123 -4.76 -0.98 -7.06
CA ASP A 123 -5.19 -2.14 -7.83
C ASP A 123 -6.53 -1.94 -8.54
N LEU A 124 -7.39 -1.06 -8.02
CA LEU A 124 -8.64 -0.64 -8.65
C LEU A 124 -8.47 0.67 -9.44
N LEU A 125 -7.91 1.70 -8.81
CA LEU A 125 -7.85 3.06 -9.35
C LEU A 125 -6.97 3.16 -10.60
N ARG A 126 -5.90 2.37 -10.67
CA ARG A 126 -4.96 2.34 -11.81
C ARG A 126 -5.34 1.29 -12.87
N ALA A 127 -6.27 0.39 -12.56
CA ALA A 127 -6.66 -0.66 -13.50
C ALA A 127 -7.43 -0.09 -14.70
N SER A 128 -7.18 -0.65 -15.88
CA SER A 128 -8.01 -0.40 -17.06
C SER A 128 -9.45 -0.93 -16.87
N ASP A 129 -10.42 -0.32 -17.55
CA ASP A 129 -11.80 -0.81 -17.51
C ASP A 129 -11.93 -2.25 -18.01
N HIS A 130 -11.12 -2.65 -18.99
CA HIS A 130 -11.08 -4.04 -19.44
C HIS A 130 -10.70 -4.99 -18.31
N THR A 131 -9.64 -4.66 -17.55
CA THR A 131 -9.18 -5.46 -16.42
C THR A 131 -10.28 -5.56 -15.35
N LEU A 132 -10.92 -4.45 -14.99
CA LEU A 132 -12.01 -4.46 -14.00
C LEU A 132 -13.21 -5.29 -14.46
N ARG A 133 -13.58 -5.24 -15.75
CA ARG A 133 -14.62 -6.13 -16.32
C ARG A 133 -14.24 -7.60 -16.21
N VAL A 134 -12.98 -7.95 -16.45
CA VAL A 134 -12.49 -9.33 -16.29
C VAL A 134 -12.56 -9.75 -14.83
N CYS A 135 -12.07 -8.91 -13.91
CA CYS A 135 -12.13 -9.15 -12.48
C CYS A 135 -13.59 -9.37 -12.02
N ALA A 136 -14.53 -8.52 -12.44
CA ALA A 136 -15.95 -8.66 -12.10
C ALA A 136 -16.55 -10.00 -12.56
N ARG A 137 -16.21 -10.47 -13.77
CA ARG A 137 -16.66 -11.80 -14.23
C ARG A 137 -16.12 -12.93 -13.34
N LEU A 138 -14.88 -12.83 -12.89
CA LEU A 138 -14.26 -13.84 -12.03
C LEU A 138 -14.86 -13.82 -10.62
N MET A 139 -15.17 -12.64 -10.08
CA MET A 139 -15.73 -12.42 -8.74
C MET A 139 -17.22 -12.75 -8.60
N LYS A 140 -17.91 -13.22 -9.65
CA LYS A 140 -19.35 -13.55 -9.57
C LYS A 140 -19.72 -14.48 -8.41
N ARG A 141 -18.83 -15.41 -8.03
CA ARG A 141 -19.03 -16.35 -6.90
C ARG A 141 -18.44 -15.88 -5.57
N ALA A 142 -17.86 -14.68 -5.50
CA ALA A 142 -17.41 -14.10 -4.24
C ALA A 142 -18.61 -13.88 -3.32
N ASP A 143 -18.41 -14.08 -2.03
CA ASP A 143 -19.40 -13.81 -0.99
C ASP A 143 -19.46 -12.31 -0.70
N LYS A 144 -18.29 -11.67 -0.59
CA LYS A 144 -18.14 -10.23 -0.35
C LYS A 144 -17.01 -9.64 -1.17
N ILE A 145 -17.15 -8.37 -1.52
CA ILE A 145 -16.12 -7.56 -2.18
C ILE A 145 -15.91 -6.34 -1.28
N THR A 146 -14.68 -6.08 -0.84
CA THR A 146 -14.40 -4.92 0.01
C THR A 146 -13.71 -3.82 -0.77
N LEU A 147 -14.17 -2.59 -0.54
CA LEU A 147 -13.62 -1.34 -1.06
C LEU A 147 -13.44 -0.38 0.11
N HIS A 148 -12.46 0.53 0.03
CA HIS A 148 -12.22 1.48 1.12
C HIS A 148 -13.16 2.70 1.09
N LYS A 149 -13.61 3.09 -0.11
CA LYS A 149 -14.42 4.30 -0.30
C LYS A 149 -15.47 4.20 -1.42
N GLN A 150 -16.41 5.14 -1.38
CA GLN A 150 -17.47 5.29 -2.36
C GLN A 150 -16.92 5.56 -3.77
N GLU A 151 -15.87 6.36 -3.91
CA GLU A 151 -15.28 6.70 -5.21
C GLU A 151 -14.67 5.46 -5.90
N MET A 152 -14.15 4.50 -5.11
CA MET A 152 -13.69 3.22 -5.63
C MET A 152 -14.86 2.37 -6.14
N GLN A 153 -16.00 2.41 -5.44
CA GLN A 153 -17.21 1.72 -5.87
C GLN A 153 -17.73 2.30 -7.18
N GLU A 154 -17.84 3.62 -7.27
CA GLU A 154 -18.24 4.32 -8.50
C GLU A 154 -17.29 3.99 -9.65
N ARG A 155 -15.98 4.04 -9.41
CA ARG A 155 -14.96 3.67 -10.41
C ARG A 155 -15.14 2.24 -10.90
N PHE A 156 -15.43 1.30 -9.99
CA PHE A 156 -15.67 -0.10 -10.32
C PHE A 156 -16.96 -0.30 -11.11
N GLU A 157 -18.06 0.29 -10.66
CA GLU A 157 -19.39 0.19 -11.29
C GLU A 157 -19.40 0.85 -12.68
N ARG A 158 -18.73 1.99 -12.85
CA ARG A 158 -18.54 2.60 -14.19
C ARG A 158 -17.85 1.65 -15.18
N ALA A 159 -16.88 0.87 -14.71
CA ALA A 159 -16.13 -0.05 -15.56
C ALA A 159 -16.87 -1.37 -15.82
N ALA A 160 -17.47 -1.94 -14.78
CA ALA A 160 -17.90 -3.33 -14.72
C ALA A 160 -19.42 -3.53 -14.52
N GLY A 161 -20.17 -2.45 -14.33
CA GLY A 161 -21.60 -2.46 -14.03
C GLY A 161 -21.92 -2.74 -12.56
N THR A 162 -23.20 -2.68 -12.22
CA THR A 162 -23.71 -2.75 -10.83
C THR A 162 -24.12 -4.15 -10.37
N ALA A 163 -23.89 -5.18 -11.20
CA ALA A 163 -24.33 -6.56 -10.89
C ALA A 163 -23.70 -7.13 -9.62
N LEU A 164 -22.57 -6.57 -9.16
CA LEU A 164 -21.87 -6.99 -7.94
C LEU A 164 -22.08 -6.04 -6.77
N SER A 165 -22.77 -4.90 -6.95
CA SER A 165 -23.00 -3.90 -5.90
C SER A 165 -23.61 -4.48 -4.62
N PRO A 166 -24.57 -5.45 -4.66
CA PRO A 166 -25.09 -6.08 -3.43
C PRO A 166 -24.05 -6.85 -2.61
N LYS A 167 -22.89 -7.16 -3.20
CA LYS A 167 -21.77 -7.86 -2.54
C LYS A 167 -20.70 -6.90 -2.04
N ILE A 168 -20.74 -5.64 -2.47
CA ILE A 168 -19.75 -4.63 -2.10
C ILE A 168 -20.01 -4.18 -0.65
N VAL A 169 -18.95 -4.16 0.13
CA VAL A 169 -18.92 -3.65 1.50
C VAL A 169 -17.84 -2.58 1.58
N GLN A 170 -18.20 -1.42 2.09
CA GLN A 170 -17.24 -0.37 2.41
C GLN A 170 -16.53 -0.75 3.71
N LEU A 171 -15.23 -1.03 3.63
CA LEU A 171 -14.39 -1.43 4.76
C LEU A 171 -13.21 -0.47 4.89
N ARG A 172 -13.23 0.34 5.94
CA ARG A 172 -12.10 1.20 6.31
C ARG A 172 -11.22 0.42 7.29
N CYS A 173 -9.97 0.17 6.91
CA CYS A 173 -9.01 -0.44 7.82
C CYS A 173 -8.49 0.62 8.80
N GLY A 174 -8.20 0.20 10.04
CA GLY A 174 -7.52 1.04 11.01
C GLY A 174 -6.08 1.37 10.57
N ILE A 175 -5.51 2.41 11.18
CA ILE A 175 -4.17 2.90 10.90
C ILE A 175 -3.34 2.79 12.17
N ILE A 176 -2.48 1.78 12.22
CA ILE A 176 -1.61 1.52 13.37
C ILE A 176 -0.70 2.70 13.73
N GLY A 177 -0.37 3.56 12.75
CA GLY A 177 0.48 4.74 12.96
C GLY A 177 -0.16 5.81 13.83
N LEU A 178 -1.49 5.82 13.99
CA LEU A 178 -2.17 6.82 14.83
C LEU A 178 -1.93 6.57 16.32
N ASP A 179 -1.98 5.31 16.75
CA ASP A 179 -1.69 4.93 18.15
C ASP A 179 -0.23 5.24 18.50
N ALA A 180 0.70 4.95 17.57
CA ALA A 180 2.12 5.30 17.70
C ALA A 180 2.33 6.83 17.81
N LEU A 181 1.57 7.61 17.04
CA LEU A 181 1.61 9.08 17.10
C LEU A 181 1.07 9.62 18.42
N GLU A 182 -0.02 9.08 18.94
CA GLU A 182 -0.57 9.48 20.22
C GLU A 182 0.43 9.23 21.35
N LYS A 183 1.06 8.05 21.35
CA LYS A 183 2.16 7.73 22.27
C LYS A 183 3.33 8.71 22.11
N ALA A 184 3.81 8.94 20.88
CA ALA A 184 4.95 9.82 20.62
C ALA A 184 4.70 11.26 21.09
N LYS A 185 3.49 11.80 20.90
CA LYS A 185 3.10 13.15 21.36
C LYS A 185 3.28 13.35 22.88
N THR A 186 3.20 12.28 23.67
CA THR A 186 3.40 12.35 25.14
C THR A 186 4.86 12.16 25.56
N GLN A 187 5.71 11.60 24.70
CA GLN A 187 7.06 11.15 25.05
C GLN A 187 8.18 12.04 24.49
N THR A 188 7.89 12.79 23.43
CA THR A 188 8.91 13.59 22.74
C THR A 188 8.34 14.92 22.23
N THR A 189 9.22 15.74 21.66
CA THR A 189 8.88 17.03 21.05
C THR A 189 9.27 17.04 19.58
N PRO A 190 8.62 17.88 18.73
CA PRO A 190 9.02 18.04 17.33
C PRO A 190 10.50 18.35 17.15
N ALA A 191 11.10 19.17 18.03
CA ALA A 191 12.53 19.48 17.99
C ALA A 191 13.42 18.24 18.20
N ARG A 192 13.09 17.39 19.18
CA ARG A 192 13.81 16.12 19.40
C ARG A 192 13.64 15.15 18.23
N CYS A 193 12.46 15.11 17.62
CA CYS A 193 12.22 14.33 16.42
C CYS A 193 13.06 14.84 15.24
N LYS A 194 13.17 16.16 15.05
CA LYS A 194 14.06 16.75 14.05
C LYS A 194 15.52 16.35 14.28
N GLU A 195 16.01 16.46 15.51
CA GLU A 195 17.37 16.01 15.87
C GLU A 195 17.60 14.53 15.55
N HIS A 196 16.64 13.66 15.87
CA HIS A 196 16.72 12.22 15.62
C HIS A 196 16.95 11.89 14.13
N PHE A 197 16.30 12.62 13.22
CA PHE A 197 16.48 12.46 11.77
C PHE A 197 17.56 13.38 11.16
N GLY A 198 18.30 14.13 11.99
CA GLY A 198 19.32 15.07 11.53
C GLY A 198 18.74 16.28 10.77
N ILE A 199 17.49 16.65 11.02
CA ILE A 199 16.81 17.80 10.40
C ILE A 199 17.18 19.08 11.14
N ALA A 200 17.52 20.14 10.42
CA ALA A 200 17.87 21.43 11.00
C ALA A 200 16.70 22.08 11.77
N LEU A 201 16.92 22.40 13.05
CA LEU A 201 15.90 22.93 13.97
C LEU A 201 15.27 24.27 13.53
N ASN A 202 16.07 25.14 12.90
CA ASN A 202 15.65 26.48 12.49
C ASN A 202 15.07 26.52 11.06
N THR A 203 14.70 25.36 10.53
CA THR A 203 14.11 25.22 9.19
C THR A 203 12.72 24.60 9.25
N LEU A 204 11.94 24.86 8.21
CA LEU A 204 10.67 24.21 7.97
C LEU A 204 10.93 22.88 7.25
N ALA A 205 10.64 21.78 7.93
CA ALA A 205 10.80 20.43 7.43
C ALA A 205 9.61 20.05 6.55
N VAL A 206 9.87 19.78 5.28
CA VAL A 206 8.87 19.44 4.26
C VAL A 206 9.05 17.98 3.86
N ALA A 207 8.14 17.11 4.29
CA ALA A 207 8.07 15.74 3.82
C ALA A 207 7.60 15.69 2.37
N VAL A 208 8.34 14.99 1.51
CA VAL A 208 8.04 14.84 0.08
C VAL A 208 7.79 13.36 -0.20
N GLY A 209 6.53 13.01 -0.45
CA GLY A 209 6.12 11.63 -0.66
C GLY A 209 6.21 10.76 0.61
N TYR A 210 5.86 9.48 0.47
CA TYR A 210 5.87 8.51 1.57
C TYR A 210 6.42 7.13 1.17
N SER A 211 6.95 6.99 -0.05
CA SER A 211 7.61 5.78 -0.52
C SER A 211 8.57 6.13 -1.66
N ALA A 212 9.44 5.20 -2.06
CA ALA A 212 10.36 5.37 -3.18
C ALA A 212 9.70 5.19 -4.56
N GLY A 213 8.37 5.04 -4.63
CA GLY A 213 7.64 4.91 -5.89
C GLY A 213 7.73 6.16 -6.77
N GLU A 214 7.92 5.98 -8.08
CA GLU A 214 7.96 7.09 -9.04
C GLU A 214 6.61 7.83 -9.13
N GLU A 215 5.51 7.20 -8.72
CA GLU A 215 4.19 7.84 -8.64
C GLU A 215 4.15 9.02 -7.66
N HIS A 216 5.09 9.11 -6.72
CA HIS A 216 5.24 10.24 -5.80
C HIS A 216 5.93 11.45 -6.44
N ARG A 217 6.28 11.37 -7.74
CA ARG A 217 6.70 12.51 -8.57
C ARG A 217 7.77 13.39 -7.89
N HIS A 218 8.70 12.79 -7.15
CA HIS A 218 9.72 13.53 -6.39
C HIS A 218 10.53 14.48 -7.28
N LEU A 219 10.95 14.01 -8.47
CA LEU A 219 11.71 14.82 -9.43
C LEU A 219 10.92 16.03 -9.96
N PRO A 220 9.65 15.87 -10.43
CA PRO A 220 8.79 17.02 -10.70
C PRO A 220 8.67 18.01 -9.53
N ILE A 221 8.52 17.52 -8.29
CA ILE A 221 8.43 18.41 -7.11
C ILE A 221 9.73 19.19 -6.92
N VAL A 222 10.88 18.51 -6.95
CA VAL A 222 12.20 19.16 -6.84
C VAL A 222 12.39 20.23 -7.92
N LYS A 223 11.95 19.95 -9.15
CA LYS A 223 11.98 20.90 -10.26
C LYS A 223 11.08 22.13 -10.04
N GLU A 224 9.91 21.97 -9.42
CA GLU A 224 9.05 23.11 -9.09
C GLU A 224 9.63 23.91 -7.90
N LEU A 225 10.15 23.23 -6.88
CA LEU A 225 10.83 23.87 -5.75
C LEU A 225 12.07 24.65 -6.20
N SER A 226 12.79 24.20 -7.23
CA SER A 226 13.95 24.92 -7.77
C SER A 226 13.63 26.29 -8.37
N LYS A 227 12.35 26.62 -8.57
CA LYS A 227 11.88 27.92 -9.05
C LYS A 227 11.66 28.91 -7.91
N LEU A 228 11.65 28.46 -6.67
CA LEU A 228 11.50 29.33 -5.51
C LEU A 228 12.78 30.16 -5.29
N PRO A 229 12.66 31.41 -4.79
CA PRO A 229 13.82 32.19 -4.41
C PRO A 229 14.70 31.46 -3.39
N ASP A 230 16.03 31.56 -3.55
CA ASP A 230 17.03 31.02 -2.63
C ASP A 230 16.76 31.33 -1.16
N GLY A 231 16.30 32.54 -0.85
CA GLY A 231 15.98 32.96 0.52
C GLY A 231 14.84 32.14 1.16
N ILE A 232 13.91 31.63 0.35
CA ILE A 232 12.87 30.71 0.80
C ILE A 232 13.48 29.32 0.97
N LEU A 233 14.20 28.83 -0.04
CA LEU A 233 14.78 27.48 -0.02
C LEU A 233 15.72 27.26 1.18
N ARG A 234 16.57 28.24 1.52
CA ARG A 234 17.47 28.18 2.69
C ARG A 234 16.74 28.02 4.03
N ARG A 235 15.44 28.29 4.08
CA ARG A 235 14.60 28.10 5.27
C ARG A 235 13.91 26.73 5.31
N LEU A 236 14.14 25.88 4.31
CA LEU A 236 13.53 24.56 4.21
C LEU A 236 14.55 23.45 4.50
N THR A 237 14.05 22.34 5.03
CA THR A 237 14.69 21.04 4.94
C THR A 237 13.74 20.11 4.19
N LEU A 238 14.18 19.55 3.06
CA LEU A 238 13.40 18.57 2.31
C LEU A 238 13.63 17.18 2.88
N VAL A 239 12.57 16.50 3.27
CA VAL A 239 12.62 15.17 3.88
C VAL A 239 11.99 14.16 2.91
N PHE A 240 12.82 13.32 2.29
CA PHE A 240 12.39 12.30 1.34
C PHE A 240 12.23 10.97 2.06
N GLN A 241 10.98 10.59 2.35
CA GLN A 241 10.66 9.27 2.87
C GLN A 241 10.63 8.26 1.71
N MET A 242 11.77 7.60 1.48
CA MET A 242 11.97 6.61 0.41
C MET A 242 12.31 5.23 1.00
N ASN A 243 11.64 4.88 2.09
CA ASN A 243 11.98 3.75 2.96
C ASN A 243 11.37 2.40 2.57
N TYR A 244 10.51 2.39 1.55
CA TYR A 244 9.97 1.19 0.94
C TYR A 244 9.42 1.51 -0.45
N GLY A 245 9.03 0.47 -1.20
CA GLY A 245 8.52 0.63 -2.56
C GLY A 245 9.61 1.01 -3.56
N GLY A 246 9.20 1.38 -4.78
CA GLY A 246 10.13 1.67 -5.88
C GLY A 246 10.45 0.42 -6.71
N HIS A 247 10.48 0.59 -8.03
CA HIS A 247 10.78 -0.47 -8.99
C HIS A 247 11.98 -0.16 -9.88
N ARG A 248 12.41 1.10 -9.89
CA ARG A 248 13.48 1.59 -10.74
C ARG A 248 14.76 1.72 -9.94
N GLU A 249 15.72 0.87 -10.27
CA GLU A 249 17.08 0.96 -9.76
C GLU A 249 17.67 2.36 -10.05
N GLY A 250 18.37 2.94 -9.08
CA GLY A 250 18.98 4.27 -9.22
C GLY A 250 18.04 5.45 -8.99
N TYR A 251 16.74 5.25 -8.78
CA TYR A 251 15.80 6.38 -8.65
C TYR A 251 16.06 7.26 -7.42
N VAL A 252 16.34 6.66 -6.26
CA VAL A 252 16.66 7.41 -5.03
C VAL A 252 17.90 8.28 -5.24
N GLN A 253 18.93 7.73 -5.91
CA GLN A 253 20.17 8.44 -6.21
C GLN A 253 19.94 9.61 -7.17
N GLU A 254 19.03 9.45 -8.14
CA GLU A 254 18.63 10.54 -9.04
C GLU A 254 17.91 11.66 -8.29
N VAL A 255 16.96 11.31 -7.40
CA VAL A 255 16.28 12.30 -6.54
C VAL A 255 17.28 13.02 -5.65
N ALA A 256 18.19 12.31 -5.01
CA ALA A 256 19.25 12.89 -4.18
C ALA A 256 20.15 13.84 -4.96
N LYS A 257 20.53 13.47 -6.19
CA LYS A 257 21.34 14.31 -7.07
C LYS A 257 20.63 15.62 -7.43
N GLU A 258 19.34 15.57 -7.78
CA GLU A 258 18.59 16.77 -8.15
C GLU A 258 18.27 17.65 -6.92
N ALA A 259 17.88 17.04 -5.79
CA ALA A 259 17.62 17.76 -4.56
C ALA A 259 18.88 18.44 -4.00
N GLY A 260 20.05 17.79 -4.11
CA GLY A 260 21.33 18.35 -3.68
C GLY A 260 21.82 19.58 -4.45
N LYS A 261 21.15 19.96 -5.56
CA LYS A 261 21.42 21.21 -6.28
C LYS A 261 20.73 22.42 -5.66
N LEU A 262 19.74 22.20 -4.78
CA LEU A 262 18.99 23.28 -4.14
C LEU A 262 19.78 23.84 -2.93
N PRO A 263 19.68 25.14 -2.63
CA PRO A 263 20.32 25.75 -1.47
C PRO A 263 19.56 25.46 -0.17
N CYS A 264 19.23 24.19 0.09
CA CYS A 264 18.51 23.72 1.27
C CYS A 264 19.06 22.36 1.73
N GLN A 265 18.79 21.99 2.99
CA GLN A 265 19.13 20.66 3.46
C GLN A 265 18.20 19.62 2.82
N SER A 266 18.73 18.46 2.44
CA SER A 266 17.94 17.29 2.06
C SER A 266 18.26 16.12 2.98
N VAL A 267 17.22 15.47 3.51
CA VAL A 267 17.31 14.28 4.37
C VAL A 267 16.61 13.13 3.65
N PHE A 268 17.31 12.01 3.49
CA PHE A 268 16.79 10.79 2.85
C PHE A 268 16.60 9.70 3.89
N VAL A 269 15.36 9.21 4.01
CA VAL A 269 15.00 8.11 4.90
C VAL A 269 14.76 6.88 4.04
N GLU A 270 15.78 6.03 3.92
CA GLU A 270 15.77 4.84 3.06
C GLU A 270 15.55 3.53 3.84
N LYS A 271 15.79 3.54 5.15
CA LYS A 271 15.55 2.37 6.00
C LYS A 271 14.08 2.28 6.33
N PHE A 272 13.51 1.09 6.18
CA PHE A 272 12.15 0.79 6.61
C PHE A 272 11.95 1.28 8.05
N LEU A 273 10.86 1.99 8.29
CA LEU A 273 10.53 2.55 9.59
C LEU A 273 9.36 1.78 10.18
N GLU A 274 9.55 1.28 11.39
CA GLU A 274 8.46 0.72 12.18
C GLU A 274 7.49 1.84 12.63
N PRO A 275 6.25 1.51 13.06
CA PRO A 275 5.23 2.52 13.39
C PRO A 275 5.69 3.60 14.38
N ASP A 276 6.45 3.22 15.41
CA ASP A 276 6.98 4.15 16.42
C ASP A 276 7.98 5.14 15.79
N GLU A 277 8.91 4.68 14.93
CA GLU A 277 9.85 5.57 14.24
C GLU A 277 9.16 6.43 13.18
N LEU A 278 8.15 5.88 12.50
CA LEU A 278 7.35 6.63 11.53
C LEU A 278 6.61 7.77 12.21
N ALA A 279 6.05 7.55 13.41
CA ALA A 279 5.43 8.59 14.22
C ALA A 279 6.41 9.74 14.55
N LEU A 280 7.67 9.41 14.88
CA LEU A 280 8.71 10.43 15.08
C LEU A 280 8.94 11.24 13.79
N LEU A 281 9.00 10.57 12.64
CA LEU A 281 9.24 11.25 11.35
C LEU A 281 8.11 12.24 11.04
N ARG A 282 6.85 11.83 11.24
CA ARG A 282 5.68 12.70 11.08
C ARG A 282 5.72 13.91 12.01
N MET A 283 6.05 13.70 13.29
CA MET A 283 6.23 14.79 14.26
C MET A 283 7.41 15.71 13.95
N ALA A 284 8.41 15.24 13.20
CA ALA A 284 9.56 16.06 12.78
C ALA A 284 9.22 17.00 11.60
N CYS A 285 8.12 16.75 10.89
CA CYS A 285 7.77 17.45 9.65
C CYS A 285 6.68 18.51 9.89
N ASP A 286 6.92 19.71 9.38
CA ASP A 286 6.01 20.85 9.49
C ASP A 286 5.00 20.88 8.33
N ALA A 287 5.42 20.42 7.14
CA ALA A 287 4.57 20.29 5.96
C ALA A 287 4.76 18.93 5.26
N PHE A 288 3.74 18.48 4.53
CA PHE A 288 3.75 17.23 3.78
C PHE A 288 3.18 17.43 2.38
N ILE A 289 3.97 17.12 1.35
CA ILE A 289 3.56 17.17 -0.06
C ILE A 289 3.16 15.78 -0.52
N LEU A 290 1.86 15.60 -0.75
CA LEU A 290 1.31 14.47 -1.48
C LEU A 290 1.24 14.83 -2.96
N SER A 291 1.60 13.94 -3.88
CA SER A 291 1.66 14.26 -5.32
C SER A 291 1.22 13.11 -6.22
N ASN A 292 0.71 12.03 -5.62
CA ASN A 292 0.36 10.83 -6.33
C ASN A 292 -0.76 11.12 -7.34
N PRO A 293 -0.74 10.51 -8.55
CA PRO A 293 -1.82 10.69 -9.53
C PRO A 293 -3.15 10.09 -9.03
N THR A 294 -3.07 9.06 -8.18
CA THR A 294 -4.21 8.38 -7.57
C THR A 294 -3.83 8.01 -6.14
N ASP A 295 -4.76 8.17 -5.20
CA ASP A 295 -4.55 7.80 -3.82
C ASP A 295 -5.90 7.37 -3.20
N ALA A 296 -5.88 6.28 -2.43
CA ALA A 296 -7.07 5.73 -1.79
C ALA A 296 -7.18 6.16 -0.32
N TYR A 297 -6.71 7.37 0.01
CA TYR A 297 -6.62 7.93 1.37
C TYR A 297 -5.58 7.21 2.20
N ALA A 298 -4.35 7.26 1.70
CA ALA A 298 -3.21 6.59 2.31
C ALA A 298 -3.08 6.94 3.80
N GLY A 299 -2.65 5.95 4.58
CA GLY A 299 -2.36 6.12 6.00
C GLY A 299 -1.39 7.27 6.25
N ALA A 300 -0.38 7.44 5.39
CA ALA A 300 0.58 8.55 5.47
C ALA A 300 -0.08 9.94 5.45
N LEU A 301 -1.12 10.17 4.64
CA LEU A 301 -1.82 11.46 4.66
C LEU A 301 -2.50 11.68 6.02
N GLN A 302 -3.19 10.66 6.51
CA GLN A 302 -3.92 10.71 7.78
C GLN A 302 -2.97 10.88 8.97
N GLU A 303 -1.84 10.19 8.97
CA GLU A 303 -0.77 10.32 9.98
C GLU A 303 -0.17 11.73 10.02
N ASN A 304 0.14 12.32 8.85
CA ASN A 304 0.67 13.69 8.79
C ASN A 304 -0.37 14.70 9.30
N LEU A 305 -1.64 14.60 8.86
CA LEU A 305 -2.72 15.45 9.35
C LEU A 305 -2.89 15.30 10.87
N PHE A 306 -2.87 14.06 11.38
CA PHE A 306 -2.97 13.79 12.81
C PHE A 306 -1.77 14.34 13.60
N ALA A 307 -0.57 14.34 13.02
CA ALA A 307 0.63 14.94 13.61
C ALA A 307 0.58 16.49 13.66
N GLY A 308 -0.38 17.12 12.98
CA GLY A 308 -0.51 18.58 12.87
C GLY A 308 0.29 19.18 11.71
N THR A 309 0.78 18.35 10.79
CA THR A 309 1.53 18.76 9.61
C THR A 309 0.58 19.43 8.60
N ILE A 310 1.04 20.53 7.98
CA ILE A 310 0.29 21.17 6.88
C ILE A 310 0.37 20.27 5.64
N ALA A 311 -0.75 19.71 5.22
CA ALA A 311 -0.82 18.88 4.01
C ALA A 311 -0.99 19.74 2.75
N LEU A 312 -0.11 19.53 1.78
CA LEU A 312 -0.23 20.05 0.41
C LEU A 312 -0.75 18.90 -0.46
N ILE A 313 -1.98 19.05 -0.97
CA ILE A 313 -2.71 18.02 -1.70
C ILE A 313 -3.05 18.53 -3.11
N PRO A 314 -2.83 17.75 -4.17
CA PRO A 314 -3.16 18.19 -5.50
C PRO A 314 -4.67 18.15 -5.72
N LYS A 315 -5.21 19.13 -6.47
CA LYS A 315 -6.66 19.30 -6.68
C LYS A 315 -7.35 18.11 -7.37
N TRP A 316 -6.59 17.25 -8.05
CA TRP A 316 -7.15 16.04 -8.68
C TRP A 316 -7.42 14.92 -7.68
N LEU A 317 -6.84 14.96 -6.48
CA LEU A 317 -7.20 14.06 -5.39
C LEU A 317 -8.31 14.71 -4.57
N ARG A 318 -9.41 13.98 -4.40
CA ARG A 318 -10.56 14.42 -3.61
C ARG A 318 -10.69 13.58 -2.36
N TYR A 319 -10.88 14.24 -1.23
CA TYR A 319 -11.08 13.61 0.06
C TYR A 319 -12.31 14.21 0.75
N PRO A 320 -13.53 13.82 0.33
CA PRO A 320 -14.77 14.34 0.92
C PRO A 320 -14.82 14.19 2.44
N GLN A 321 -14.16 13.15 2.97
CA GLN A 321 -14.09 12.91 4.40
C GLN A 321 -13.29 13.98 5.15
N LEU A 322 -12.27 14.59 4.52
CA LEU A 322 -11.54 15.72 5.12
C LEU A 322 -12.41 16.98 5.13
N ASP A 323 -13.13 17.21 4.03
CA ASP A 323 -14.04 18.34 3.90
C ASP A 323 -15.20 18.24 4.92
N GLU A 324 -15.77 17.04 5.08
CA GLU A 324 -16.81 16.73 6.07
C GLU A 324 -16.34 16.93 7.52
N LEU A 325 -15.06 16.63 7.80
CA LEU A 325 -14.45 16.80 9.11
C LEU A 325 -13.97 18.24 9.37
N GLY A 326 -14.03 19.13 8.37
CA GLY A 326 -13.52 20.50 8.47
C GLY A 326 -12.00 20.55 8.64
N VAL A 327 -11.26 19.60 8.06
CA VAL A 327 -9.80 19.55 8.12
C VAL A 327 -9.21 20.48 7.07
N ASP A 328 -8.38 21.43 7.50
CA ASP A 328 -7.69 22.36 6.60
C ASP A 328 -6.49 21.69 5.90
N TYR A 329 -6.36 21.93 4.60
CA TYR A 329 -5.20 21.56 3.79
C TYR A 329 -4.99 22.56 2.65
N VAL A 330 -3.78 22.63 2.13
CA VAL A 330 -3.44 23.49 1.00
C VAL A 330 -3.59 22.71 -0.29
N SER A 331 -4.38 23.22 -1.23
CA SER A 331 -4.57 22.59 -2.53
C SER A 331 -3.68 23.21 -3.62
N TYR A 332 -3.16 22.38 -4.53
CA TYR A 332 -2.28 22.83 -5.62
C TYR A 332 -2.56 22.15 -6.97
N ASP A 333 -2.09 22.75 -8.07
CA ASP A 333 -2.31 22.30 -9.46
C ASP A 333 -1.24 21.36 -10.04
#